data_AF-A0AB73N2C7-F1
#
_entry.id   AF-A0AB73N2C7-F1
#
_cell.length_a   1.000
_cell.length_b   1.000
_cell.length_c   1.000
_cell.angle_alpha   90.00
_cell.angle_beta   90.00
_cell.angle_gamma   90.00
#
_symmetry.space_group_name_H-M   'P 1'
#
loop_
_entity.id
_entity.type
_entity.pdbx_description
1 polymer ?
#
loop_
_entity_poly.entity_id
_entity_poly.type
_entity_poly.pdbx_seq_one_letter_code
_entity_poly.pdbx_strand_id
1 'polypeptide(L)' 'MLTQQLRELEQDGIVHRKVYNQVPPKVEYSLTEEGKSLREILVAMSVWEEERIEKQKASGEEVTLLHTHGGYLNY' A
#
# COMPACT_ATOMS: atom_id res chain seq x y z
N MET A 1 13.51 9.29 2.78
CA MET A 1 14.21 8.41 1.81
C MET A 1 13.60 7.02 1.89
N LEU A 2 13.27 6.37 0.77
CA LEU A 2 12.57 5.06 0.73
C LEU A 2 13.21 3.99 1.64
N THR A 3 14.54 3.91 1.65
CA THR A 3 15.29 2.96 2.49
C THR A 3 15.03 3.14 3.99
N GLN A 4 14.77 4.36 4.45
CA GLN A 4 14.45 4.62 5.85
C GLN A 4 13.06 4.05 6.19
N GLN A 5 12.07 4.32 5.34
CA GLN A 5 10.70 3.82 5.52
C GLN A 5 10.67 2.28 5.50
N LEU A 6 11.43 1.64 4.61
CA LEU A 6 11.52 0.18 4.58
C LEU A 6 12.18 -0.40 5.84
N ARG A 7 13.16 0.30 6.43
CA ARG A 7 13.78 -0.12 7.69
C ARG A 7 12.85 0.05 8.88
N GLU A 8 12.08 1.14 8.93
CA GLU A 8 11.06 1.36 9.95
C GLU A 8 9.99 0.27 9.88
N LEU A 9 9.46 0.00 8.68
CA LEU A 9 8.47 -1.09 8.48
C LEU A 9 9.03 -2.50 8.74
N GLU A 10 10.33 -2.72 8.53
CA GLU A 10 11.00 -3.96 8.92
C GLU A 10 11.11 -4.08 10.44
N GLN A 11 11.44 -2.98 11.14
CA GLN A 11 11.49 -2.93 12.62
C GLN A 11 10.11 -3.12 13.24
N ASP A 12 9.07 -2.58 12.62
CA ASP A 12 7.67 -2.72 13.05
C ASP A 12 7.07 -4.09 12.71
N GLY A 13 7.82 -4.99 12.07
CA GLY A 13 7.36 -6.34 11.73
C GLY A 13 6.39 -6.42 10.55
N ILE A 14 6.19 -5.33 9.81
CA ILE A 14 5.26 -5.22 8.68
C ILE A 14 5.89 -5.73 7.38
N VAL A 15 7.19 -5.47 7.20
CA VAL A 15 7.95 -5.85 6.00
C VAL A 15 9.04 -6.86 6.34
N HIS A 16 9.11 -7.95 5.59
CA HIS A 16 10.21 -8.89 5.61
C HIS A 16 11.25 -8.52 4.55
N ARG A 17 12.52 -8.45 4.96
CA ARG A 17 13.66 -8.20 4.08
C ARG A 17 14.48 -9.48 3.91
N LYS A 18 14.66 -9.90 2.66
CA LYS A 18 15.47 -11.08 2.31
C LYS A 18 16.65 -10.70 1.43
N VAL A 19 17.86 -11.02 1.89
CA VAL A 19 19.11 -10.80 1.15
C VAL A 19 19.54 -12.09 0.49
N TYR A 20 19.79 -12.03 -0.83
CA TYR A 20 20.33 -13.14 -1.60
C TYR A 20 21.80 -12.88 -1.90
N ASN A 21 22.67 -13.70 -1.31
CA ASN A 21 24.10 -13.67 -1.54
C ASN A 21 24.46 -14.39 -2.85
N GLN A 22 23.97 -13.85 -3.96
CA GLN A 22 24.21 -14.32 -5.32
C GLN A 22 24.90 -13.23 -6.15
N VAL A 23 25.42 -13.58 -7.33
CA VAL A 23 25.88 -12.59 -8.32
C VAL A 23 24.85 -12.53 -9.45
N PRO A 24 24.23 -11.37 -9.74
CA PRO A 24 24.35 -10.08 -9.04
C PRO A 24 23.61 -10.07 -7.68
N PRO A 25 24.09 -9.29 -6.69
CA PRO A 25 23.46 -9.22 -5.37
C PRO A 25 22.01 -8.72 -5.49
N LYS A 26 21.11 -9.35 -4.73
CA LYS A 26 19.67 -9.08 -4.78
C LYS A 26 19.10 -8.96 -3.36
N VAL A 27 18.21 -8.00 -3.18
CA VAL A 27 17.41 -7.85 -1.95
C VAL A 27 15.94 -7.83 -2.36
N GLU A 28 15.13 -8.63 -1.69
CA GLU A 28 13.67 -8.62 -1.82
C GLU A 28 13.03 -8.09 -0.55
N TYR A 29 11.95 -7.35 -0.71
CA TYR A 29 11.07 -6.90 0.36
C TYR A 29 9.69 -7.48 0.10
N SER A 30 9.06 -8.04 1.12
CA SER A 30 7.71 -8.59 1.05
C SER A 30 6.93 -8.23 2.31
N LEU A 31 5.61 -8.16 2.25
CA LEU A 31 4.81 -8.02 3.47
C LEU A 31 4.90 -9.30 4.31
N THR A 32 4.93 -9.14 5.64
CA THR A 32 4.70 -10.24 6.58
C THR A 32 3.20 -10.58 6.63
N GLU A 33 2.83 -11.66 7.33
CA GLU A 33 1.40 -11.96 7.55
C GLU A 33 0.70 -10.85 8.35
N GLU A 34 1.39 -10.25 9.32
CA GLU A 34 0.91 -9.06 10.02
C GLU A 34 0.77 -7.86 9.09
N GLY A 35 1.78 -7.60 8.25
CA GLY A 35 1.73 -6.51 7.28
C GLY A 35 0.62 -6.68 6.23
N LYS A 36 0.25 -7.91 5.88
CA LYS A 36 -0.90 -8.18 5.01
C LYS A 36 -2.23 -7.80 5.67
N SER A 37 -2.36 -7.91 7.00
CA SER A 37 -3.59 -7.51 7.72
C SER A 37 -3.88 -6.01 7.58
N LEU A 38 -2.85 -5.17 7.45
CA LEU A 38 -3.00 -3.73 7.20
C LEU A 38 -3.70 -3.42 5.88
N ARG A 39 -3.76 -4.37 4.94
CA ARG A 39 -4.47 -4.22 3.69
C ARG A 39 -5.93 -3.85 3.90
N GLU A 40 -6.60 -4.47 4.87
CA GLU A 40 -8.02 -4.21 5.12
C GLU A 40 -8.26 -2.73 5.45
N ILE A 41 -7.35 -2.14 6.24
CA ILE A 41 -7.40 -0.72 6.60
C ILE A 41 -7.16 0.15 5.37
N LEU A 42 -6.13 -0.17 4.56
CA LEU A 42 -5.82 0.59 3.35
C LEU A 42 -6.97 0.54 2.33
N VAL A 43 -7.60 -0.62 2.16
CA VAL A 43 -8.78 -0.78 1.30
C VAL A 43 -9.95 0.04 1.83
N ALA A 44 -10.21 0.01 3.14
CA ALA A 44 -11.26 0.83 3.75
C ALA A 44 -11.03 2.33 3.53
N MET A 45 -9.78 2.80 3.61
CA MET A 45 -9.43 4.19 3.30
C MET A 45 -9.70 4.53 1.83
N SER A 46 -9.36 3.65 0.89
CA SER A 46 -9.65 3.86 -0.53
C SER A 46 -11.15 3.87 -0.82
N VAL A 47 -11.92 2.96 -0.23
CA VAL A 47 -13.39 2.93 -0.38
C VAL A 47 -14.00 4.23 0.14
N TRP A 48 -13.55 4.72 1.30
CA TRP A 48 -14.00 6.00 1.83
C TRP A 48 -13.70 7.17 0.89
N GLU A 49 -12.51 7.18 0.27
CA GLU A 49 -12.14 8.21 -0.71
C GLU A 49 -13.06 8.16 -1.94
N GLU A 50 -13.35 6.96 -2.45
CA GLU A 50 -14.26 6.75 -3.57
C GLU A 50 -15.65 7.33 -3.28
N GLU A 51 -16.24 6.97 -2.14
CA GLU A 51 -17.54 7.50 -1.70
C GLU A 51 -17.52 9.02 -1.53
N ARG A 52 -16.41 9.59 -1.06
CA ARG A 52 -16.28 11.04 -0.86
C ARG A 52 -16.21 11.77 -2.19
N ILE A 53 -15.47 11.23 -3.15
CA ILE A 53 -15.34 11.81 -4.48
C ILE A 53 -16.67 11.74 -5.24
N GLU A 54 -17.44 10.67 -5.08
CA GLU A 54 -18.81 10.59 -5.62
C GLU A 54 -19.69 11.72 -5.09
N LYS A 55 -19.61 12.02 -3.78
CA LYS A 55 -20.33 13.14 -3.17
C LYS A 55 -19.84 14.50 -3.70
N GLN A 56 -18.54 14.68 -3.89
CA GLN A 56 -17.96 15.94 -4.41
C GLN A 56 -18.34 16.20 -5.87
N LYS A 57 -18.39 15.15 -6.70
CA LYS A 57 -18.92 15.23 -8.07
C LYS A 57 -20.39 15.64 -8.09
N ALA A 58 -21.19 15.12 -7.16
CA ALA A 58 -22.61 15.49 -7.04
C ALA A 58 -22.81 16.97 -6.61
N SER A 59 -21.84 17.56 -5.88
CA SER A 59 -21.85 18.98 -5.52
C SER A 59 -21.24 19.91 -6.57
N GLY A 60 -20.82 19.39 -7.73
CA GLY A 60 -20.30 20.18 -8.86
C GLY A 60 -18.79 20.45 -8.83
N GLU A 61 -18.01 19.76 -8.01
CA GLU A 61 -16.54 19.84 -8.04
C GLU A 61 -15.97 18.88 -9.10
N GLU A 62 -15.00 19.37 -9.87
CA GLU A 62 -14.27 18.54 -10.85
C GLU A 62 -13.19 17.71 -10.13
N VAL A 63 -13.54 16.48 -9.74
CA VAL A 63 -12.62 15.54 -9.08
C VAL A 63 -12.50 14.25 -9.89
N THR A 64 -11.27 13.82 -10.17
CA THR A 64 -10.98 12.61 -10.96
C THR A 64 -10.26 11.58 -10.10
N LEU A 65 -10.86 10.40 -9.97
CA LEU A 65 -10.21 9.21 -9.41
C LEU A 65 -9.28 8.61 -10.48
N LEU A 66 -7.99 8.52 -10.18
CA LEU A 66 -6.99 7.91 -11.06
C LEU A 66 -6.93 6.38 -10.87
N HIS A 67 -7.14 5.90 -9.65
CA HIS A 67 -7.08 4.49 -9.28
C HIS A 67 -8.17 4.14 -8.27
N THR A 68 -8.71 2.93 -8.35
CA THR A 68 -9.68 2.38 -7.39
C THR A 68 -9.03 1.35 -6.48
N HIS A 69 -9.70 1.05 -5.36
CA HIS A 69 -9.30 0.08 -4.35
C HIS A 69 -9.04 -1.34 -4.92
N GLY A 70 -9.56 -1.65 -6.11
CA GLY A 70 -9.39 -2.95 -6.78
C GLY A 70 -7.92 -3.34 -7.06
N GLY A 71 -7.01 -2.38 -7.17
CA GLY A 71 -5.58 -2.65 -7.34
C GLY A 71 -4.92 -3.33 -6.13
N TYR A 72 -5.47 -3.15 -4.93
CA TYR A 72 -4.92 -3.68 -3.68
C TYR A 72 -5.41 -5.10 -3.36
N LEU A 73 -6.42 -5.61 -4.07
CA LEU A 73 -7.03 -6.92 -3.81
C LEU A 73 -6.23 -8.10 -4.37
N ASN A 74 -5.29 -7.85 -5.29
CA ASN A 74 -4.56 -8.90 -6.01
C ASN A 74 -3.18 -9.24 -5.42
N TYR A 75 -2.76 -8.56 -4.36
CA TYR A 75 -1.46 -8.76 -3.72
C TYR A 75 -1.58 -9.55 -2.41
#